data_AF-A0A0Q3X177-F1
#
_entry.id   AF-A0A0Q3X177-F1
#
_cell.length_a   1.000
_cell.length_b   1.000
_cell.length_c   1.000
_cell.angle_alpha   90.00
_cell.angle_beta   90.00
_cell.angle_gamma   90.00
#
_symmetry.space_group_name_H-M   'P 1'
#
loop_
_entity.id
_entity.type
_entity.pdbx_description
1 polymer ?
#
loop_
_entity_poly.entity_id
_entity_poly.type
_entity_poly.pdbx_seq_one_letter_code
_entity_poly.pdbx_strand_id
1 'polypeptide(L)'
;MITKQETGKSYKRPVKGISTFIGKKTNILIKTYGRPSRIDSSAYDYDWWIYNHNDKKYFQAGVENGKVVTIFAIGNDLGIQPFRIGEKVEDIYKSILLNTEILVNYNKGYYRFELSEEDLNIRPLIKLGDIFAQLSLDKFTGTLSSIRFMNKETLIKQRPYEMVYRGELIKPKEPDDAQWNVIEKGSEQQIFDLTNIIRERFKLNKLEWDSNVAQVAYQHSEDMFKEQYFSHESPKYGDLAKRLETAHVFYQLAGENIAAQYLDGPAAVEGWLNSEGHRKSLLEKGFTHLGVGVYQKYYTQNFIEKSWK
;
A
#
# COMPACT_ATOMS: atom_id res chain seq x y z
N MET A 1 34.99 -17.42 23.60
CA MET A 1 33.59 -17.38 24.08
C MET A 1 32.87 -16.31 23.29
N ILE A 2 32.08 -16.70 22.29
CA ILE A 2 31.31 -15.76 21.47
C ILE A 2 30.07 -15.41 22.27
N THR A 3 30.00 -14.16 22.71
CA THR A 3 28.88 -13.58 23.44
C THR A 3 27.62 -13.69 22.60
N LYS A 4 26.62 -14.43 23.11
CA LYS A 4 25.24 -14.34 22.65
C LYS A 4 24.77 -12.91 22.91
N GLN A 5 24.66 -12.10 21.87
CA GLN A 5 23.78 -10.94 21.91
C GLN A 5 22.36 -11.47 22.03
N GLU A 6 21.80 -11.40 23.24
CA GLU A 6 20.37 -11.62 23.48
C GLU A 6 19.57 -10.56 22.73
N THR A 7 19.09 -10.97 21.56
CA THR A 7 17.74 -10.77 21.01
C THR A 7 17.03 -9.48 21.44
N GLY A 8 16.83 -8.59 20.46
CA GLY A 8 16.06 -7.35 20.60
C GLY A 8 14.72 -7.54 21.33
N LYS A 9 14.34 -6.49 22.06
CA LYS A 9 13.12 -6.39 22.87
C LYS A 9 11.90 -6.83 22.03
N SER A 10 11.34 -8.00 22.32
CA SER A 10 10.16 -8.51 21.61
C SER A 10 8.90 -7.93 22.24
N TYR A 11 8.13 -7.16 21.48
CA TYR A 11 6.82 -6.68 21.91
C TYR A 11 5.81 -7.83 21.96
N LYS A 12 4.86 -7.79 22.89
CA LYS A 12 3.81 -8.80 22.99
C LYS A 12 2.81 -8.63 21.84
N ARG A 13 2.21 -9.73 21.39
CA ARG A 13 1.10 -9.70 20.43
C ARG A 13 -0.07 -8.90 21.02
N PRO A 14 -0.66 -7.94 20.29
CA PRO A 14 -1.87 -7.26 20.72
C PRO A 14 -3.01 -8.26 20.96
N VAL A 15 -3.80 -8.02 22.03
CA VAL A 15 -4.98 -8.82 22.40
C VAL A 15 -6.30 -8.17 22.01
N LYS A 16 -6.24 -6.93 21.49
CA LYS A 16 -7.37 -6.15 20.97
C LYS A 16 -6.96 -5.52 19.64
N GLY A 17 -7.95 -5.11 18.85
CA GLY A 17 -7.74 -4.47 17.56
C GLY A 17 -7.70 -5.44 16.38
N ILE A 18 -7.57 -4.88 15.18
CA ILE A 18 -7.67 -5.60 13.90
C ILE A 18 -6.52 -6.60 13.71
N SER A 19 -5.33 -6.33 14.26
CA SER A 19 -4.19 -7.24 14.19
C SER A 19 -4.46 -8.61 14.86
N THR A 20 -5.44 -8.68 15.76
CA THR A 20 -5.87 -9.94 16.39
C THR A 20 -6.54 -10.91 15.42
N PHE A 21 -6.93 -10.44 14.22
CA PHE A 21 -7.54 -11.29 13.20
C PHE A 21 -6.51 -12.06 12.36
N ILE A 22 -5.24 -11.64 12.34
CA ILE A 22 -4.17 -12.38 11.64
C ILE A 22 -4.09 -13.82 12.17
N GLY A 23 -4.27 -14.80 11.29
CA GLY A 23 -4.32 -16.23 11.58
C GLY A 23 -5.71 -16.79 11.89
N LYS A 24 -6.72 -15.93 12.09
CA LYS A 24 -8.12 -16.36 12.33
C LYS A 24 -8.84 -16.68 11.02
N LYS A 25 -9.87 -17.53 11.13
CA LYS A 25 -10.79 -17.85 10.03
C LYS A 25 -11.64 -16.63 9.66
N THR A 26 -11.97 -16.49 8.38
CA THR A 26 -12.76 -15.37 7.84
C THR A 26 -14.14 -15.23 8.46
N ASN A 27 -14.78 -16.32 8.91
CA ASN A 27 -16.08 -16.25 9.58
C ASN A 27 -16.05 -15.38 10.85
N ILE A 28 -14.92 -15.33 11.56
CA ILE A 28 -14.74 -14.45 12.73
C ILE A 28 -14.66 -12.99 12.28
N LEU A 29 -13.94 -12.72 11.18
CA LEU A 29 -13.86 -11.39 10.58
C LEU A 29 -15.24 -10.90 10.13
N ILE A 30 -16.00 -11.75 9.41
CA ILE A 30 -17.35 -11.44 8.93
C ILE A 30 -18.30 -11.18 10.09
N LYS A 31 -18.22 -11.96 11.17
CA LYS A 31 -19.06 -11.75 12.35
C LYS A 31 -18.83 -10.38 12.99
N THR A 32 -17.61 -9.86 12.93
CA THR A 32 -17.26 -8.57 13.55
C THR A 32 -17.50 -7.37 12.61
N TYR A 33 -17.14 -7.48 11.33
CA TYR A 33 -17.13 -6.35 10.40
C TYR A 33 -18.13 -6.46 9.25
N GLY A 34 -18.89 -7.56 9.17
CA GLY A 34 -19.74 -7.86 8.03
C GLY A 34 -18.97 -8.43 6.84
N ARG A 35 -19.65 -8.58 5.71
CA ARG A 35 -19.02 -9.00 4.45
C ARG A 35 -18.20 -7.84 3.88
N PRO A 36 -17.07 -8.11 3.20
CA PRO A 36 -16.33 -7.05 2.52
C PRO A 36 -17.18 -6.43 1.40
N SER A 37 -16.95 -5.16 1.12
CA SER A 37 -17.57 -4.44 0.00
C SER A 37 -17.09 -4.96 -1.35
N ARG A 38 -15.81 -5.36 -1.41
CA ARG A 38 -15.11 -5.76 -2.63
C ARG A 38 -14.06 -6.82 -2.29
N ILE A 39 -13.79 -7.71 -3.24
CA ILE A 39 -12.70 -8.68 -3.17
C ILE A 39 -11.77 -8.40 -4.34
N ASP A 40 -10.53 -8.02 -4.05
CA ASP A 40 -9.51 -7.68 -5.05
C ASP A 40 -8.37 -8.71 -4.99
N SER A 41 -8.03 -9.35 -6.11
CA SER A 41 -6.91 -10.30 -6.11
C SER A 41 -5.57 -9.60 -5.92
N SER A 42 -4.61 -10.29 -5.30
CA SER A 42 -3.23 -9.78 -5.12
C SER A 42 -2.21 -10.65 -5.84
N ALA A 43 -1.01 -10.10 -6.04
CA ALA A 43 0.14 -10.83 -6.55
C ALA A 43 0.83 -11.71 -5.48
N TYR A 44 0.21 -11.95 -4.32
CA TYR A 44 0.82 -12.59 -3.16
C TYR A 44 0.00 -13.76 -2.58
N ASP A 45 -0.65 -14.54 -3.45
CA ASP A 45 -1.47 -15.74 -3.15
C ASP A 45 -2.77 -15.52 -2.35
N TYR A 46 -2.99 -14.33 -1.79
CA TYR A 46 -4.21 -13.97 -1.06
C TYR A 46 -5.09 -13.00 -1.85
N ASP A 47 -6.39 -12.97 -1.53
CA ASP A 47 -7.30 -11.94 -2.01
C ASP A 47 -7.51 -10.89 -0.92
N TRP A 48 -7.52 -9.62 -1.30
CA TRP A 48 -7.89 -8.51 -0.44
C TRP A 48 -9.40 -8.46 -0.25
N TRP A 49 -9.84 -8.58 0.98
CA TRP A 49 -11.20 -8.27 1.39
C TRP A 49 -11.25 -6.81 1.84
N ILE A 50 -11.90 -5.98 1.03
CA ILE A 50 -11.94 -4.52 1.19
C ILE A 50 -13.12 -4.12 2.07
N TYR A 51 -12.86 -3.35 3.13
CA TYR A 51 -13.86 -2.81 4.04
C TYR A 51 -13.85 -1.27 3.95
N ASN A 52 -14.52 -0.73 2.93
CA ASN A 52 -14.47 0.69 2.57
C ASN A 52 -15.79 1.45 2.78
N HIS A 53 -16.74 0.92 3.57
CA HIS A 53 -18.03 1.58 3.82
C HIS A 53 -17.91 2.94 4.54
N ASN A 54 -16.77 3.20 5.19
CA ASN A 54 -16.48 4.45 5.88
C ASN A 54 -14.96 4.67 5.89
N ASP A 55 -14.50 5.78 5.34
CA ASP A 55 -13.09 6.14 5.22
C ASP A 55 -12.35 6.11 6.56
N LYS A 56 -12.98 6.59 7.64
CA LYS A 56 -12.40 6.54 8.99
C LYS A 56 -12.23 5.11 9.50
N LYS A 57 -12.96 4.15 8.94
CA LYS A 57 -12.88 2.73 9.28
C LYS A 57 -12.28 1.87 8.15
N TYR A 58 -11.67 2.49 7.14
CA TYR A 58 -11.12 1.74 6.02
C TYR A 58 -9.98 0.83 6.46
N PHE A 59 -10.12 -0.46 6.15
CA PHE A 59 -9.04 -1.42 6.13
C PHE A 59 -9.27 -2.45 5.03
N GLN A 60 -8.22 -3.16 4.66
CA GLN A 60 -8.29 -4.33 3.78
C GLN A 60 -7.58 -5.51 4.43
N ALA A 61 -8.22 -6.69 4.40
CA ALA A 61 -7.69 -7.92 4.98
C ALA A 61 -7.31 -8.90 3.87
N GLY A 62 -6.05 -9.29 3.79
CA GLY A 62 -5.58 -10.33 2.87
C GLY A 62 -6.01 -11.69 3.40
N VAL A 63 -6.75 -12.44 2.59
CA VAL A 63 -7.31 -13.75 2.92
C VAL A 63 -6.70 -14.82 2.04
N GLU A 64 -6.04 -15.80 2.66
CA GLU A 64 -5.47 -16.97 2.00
C GLU A 64 -6.11 -18.21 2.63
N ASN A 65 -6.66 -19.12 1.82
CA ASN A 65 -7.25 -20.38 2.30
C ASN A 65 -8.25 -20.20 3.47
N GLY A 66 -9.08 -19.16 3.40
CA GLY A 66 -10.10 -18.85 4.41
C GLY A 66 -9.55 -18.32 5.75
N LYS A 67 -8.28 -17.90 5.80
CA LYS A 67 -7.66 -17.26 6.96
C LYS A 67 -7.09 -15.89 6.62
N VAL A 68 -7.12 -14.99 7.57
CA VAL A 68 -6.52 -13.65 7.40
C VAL A 68 -4.99 -13.76 7.57
N VAL A 69 -4.21 -13.31 6.59
CA VAL A 69 -2.74 -13.40 6.58
C VAL A 69 -2.04 -12.04 6.66
N THR A 70 -2.71 -10.99 6.19
CA THR A 70 -2.27 -9.59 6.31
C THR A 70 -3.47 -8.66 6.50
N ILE A 71 -3.25 -7.49 7.09
CA ILE A 71 -4.24 -6.42 7.19
C ILE A 71 -3.53 -5.09 6.95
N PHE A 72 -3.97 -4.33 5.95
CA PHE A 72 -3.59 -2.93 5.76
C PHE A 72 -4.70 -2.03 6.31
N ALA A 73 -4.34 -1.00 7.07
CA ALA A 73 -5.28 -0.07 7.69
C ALA A 73 -4.80 1.38 7.61
N ILE A 74 -5.70 2.26 7.20
CA ILE A 74 -5.46 3.70 7.05
C ILE A 74 -6.57 4.54 7.72
N GLY A 75 -7.74 3.94 7.98
CA GLY A 75 -8.82 4.58 8.73
C GLY A 75 -8.39 4.94 10.16
N ASN A 76 -8.72 6.15 10.61
CA ASN A 76 -8.31 6.68 11.90
C ASN A 76 -9.22 6.31 13.09
N ASP A 77 -10.34 5.63 12.85
CA ASP A 77 -11.26 5.06 13.83
C ASP A 77 -11.18 3.52 13.83
N LEU A 78 -9.94 3.00 13.85
CA LEU A 78 -9.64 1.57 13.90
C LEU A 78 -8.78 1.24 15.13
N GLY A 79 -9.07 0.08 15.74
CA GLY A 79 -8.21 -0.47 16.78
C GLY A 79 -6.95 -1.06 16.16
N ILE A 80 -5.85 -0.30 16.14
CA ILE A 80 -4.54 -0.73 15.61
C ILE A 80 -3.44 -0.79 16.69
N GLN A 81 -3.81 -1.17 17.92
CA GLN A 81 -2.91 -1.18 19.07
C GLN A 81 -1.60 -1.94 18.79
N PRO A 82 -0.45 -1.48 19.34
CA PRO A 82 -0.31 -0.36 20.29
C PRO A 82 -0.37 1.04 19.67
N PHE A 83 -0.45 1.14 18.34
CA PHE A 83 -0.38 2.40 17.60
C PHE A 83 -1.73 3.10 17.45
N ARG A 84 -1.70 4.31 16.88
CA ARG A 84 -2.88 5.03 16.36
C ARG A 84 -2.55 5.79 15.07
N ILE A 85 -3.48 5.82 14.11
CA ILE A 85 -3.31 6.64 12.91
C ILE A 85 -3.27 8.11 13.32
N GLY A 86 -2.30 8.85 12.77
CA GLY A 86 -2.01 10.24 13.16
C GLY A 86 -1.16 10.38 14.42
N GLU A 87 -0.73 9.28 15.06
CA GLU A 87 0.22 9.32 16.17
C GLU A 87 1.56 9.91 15.71
N LYS A 88 2.15 10.77 16.54
CA LYS A 88 3.45 11.38 16.24
C LYS A 88 4.55 10.33 16.29
N VAL A 89 5.47 10.41 15.32
CA VAL A 89 6.63 9.52 15.23
C VAL A 89 7.46 9.54 16.51
N GLU A 90 7.63 10.71 17.12
CA GLU A 90 8.34 10.88 18.39
C GLU A 90 7.75 10.04 19.52
N ASP A 91 6.42 9.93 19.60
CA ASP A 91 5.74 9.18 20.66
C ASP A 91 5.81 7.67 20.40
N ILE A 92 5.77 7.28 19.13
CA ILE A 92 6.04 5.89 18.71
C ILE A 92 7.46 5.49 19.14
N TYR A 93 8.47 6.32 18.86
CA TYR A 93 9.87 5.99 19.15
C TYR A 93 10.25 6.06 20.63
N LYS A 94 9.46 6.77 21.46
CA LYS A 94 9.59 6.68 22.93
C LYS A 94 9.14 5.32 23.48
N SER A 95 8.18 4.68 22.83
CA SER A 95 7.58 3.42 23.30
C SER A 95 8.14 2.18 22.60
N ILE A 96 8.69 2.35 21.40
CA ILE A 96 9.17 1.28 20.54
C ILE A 96 10.64 1.46 20.18
N LEU A 97 11.42 0.40 20.40
CA LEU A 97 12.77 0.25 19.93
C LEU A 97 12.74 -0.27 18.49
N LEU A 98 13.25 0.55 17.58
CA LEU A 98 13.46 0.15 16.20
C LEU A 98 14.71 -0.73 16.09
N ASN A 99 14.65 -1.75 15.24
CA ASN A 99 15.78 -2.62 14.94
C ASN A 99 16.11 -2.49 13.45
N THR A 100 17.40 -2.39 13.13
CA THR A 100 17.92 -2.44 11.76
C THR A 100 17.86 -3.86 11.19
N GLU A 101 17.82 -4.88 12.04
CA GLU A 101 17.75 -6.28 11.64
C GLU A 101 16.55 -6.98 12.28
N ILE A 102 15.80 -7.73 11.46
CA ILE A 102 14.65 -8.52 11.93
C ILE A 102 14.81 -9.97 11.48
N LEU A 103 14.92 -10.86 12.47
CA LEU A 103 15.06 -12.29 12.27
C LEU A 103 13.70 -12.99 12.26
N VAL A 104 13.44 -13.73 11.19
CA VAL A 104 12.23 -14.50 10.97
C VAL A 104 12.60 -15.96 10.71
N ASN A 105 12.18 -16.83 11.63
CA ASN A 105 12.27 -18.28 11.46
C ASN A 105 10.90 -18.81 11.00
N TYR A 106 10.89 -19.47 9.84
CA TYR A 106 9.69 -20.05 9.25
C TYR A 106 10.04 -21.39 8.57
N ASN A 107 9.30 -22.45 8.94
CA ASN A 107 9.64 -23.83 8.60
C ASN A 107 11.10 -24.15 8.96
N LYS A 108 11.89 -24.61 7.98
CA LYS A 108 13.34 -24.89 8.13
C LYS A 108 14.22 -23.74 7.63
N GLY A 109 13.62 -22.60 7.28
CA GLY A 109 14.30 -21.43 6.74
C GLY A 109 14.57 -20.36 7.80
N TYR A 110 15.67 -19.65 7.61
CA TYR A 110 16.08 -18.49 8.39
C TYR A 110 16.14 -17.28 7.47
N TYR A 111 15.45 -16.21 7.83
CA TYR A 111 15.35 -14.99 7.02
C TYR A 111 15.74 -13.79 7.90
N ARG A 112 16.67 -12.97 7.43
CA ARG A 112 17.10 -11.73 8.08
C ARG A 112 16.74 -10.58 7.16
N PHE A 113 15.80 -9.75 7.60
CA PHE A 113 15.48 -8.49 6.96
C PHE A 113 16.42 -7.41 7.48
N GLU A 114 16.94 -6.61 6.57
CA GLU A 114 17.85 -5.51 6.83
C GLU A 114 17.15 -4.21 6.42
N LEU A 115 16.97 -3.30 7.39
CA LEU A 115 16.28 -2.02 7.21
C LEU A 115 17.34 -0.92 7.10
N SER A 116 17.29 -0.17 6.02
CA SER A 116 18.10 1.05 5.83
C SER A 116 17.67 2.18 6.76
N GLU A 117 18.47 3.24 6.87
CA GLU A 117 18.05 4.46 7.59
C GLU A 117 16.78 5.06 7.01
N GLU A 118 16.62 5.03 5.69
CA GLU A 118 15.39 5.48 5.03
C GLU A 118 14.21 4.62 5.48
N ASP A 119 14.34 3.29 5.47
CA ASP A 119 13.28 2.39 5.93
C ASP A 119 12.88 2.66 7.38
N LEU A 120 13.84 2.90 8.26
CA LEU A 120 13.56 3.22 9.66
C LEU A 120 12.81 4.56 9.81
N ASN A 121 13.02 5.51 8.91
CA ASN A 121 12.42 6.84 8.97
C ASN A 121 11.02 6.90 8.34
N ILE A 122 10.76 6.14 7.27
CA ILE A 122 9.48 6.23 6.55
C ILE A 122 8.62 4.97 6.65
N ARG A 123 9.20 3.80 6.89
CA ARG A 123 8.46 2.54 6.93
C ARG A 123 9.05 1.47 7.88
N PRO A 124 9.25 1.76 9.17
CA PRO A 124 9.87 0.80 10.08
C PRO A 124 9.03 -0.47 10.24
N LEU A 125 9.69 -1.60 10.45
CA LEU A 125 9.07 -2.90 10.73
C LEU A 125 9.21 -3.23 12.22
N ILE A 126 8.10 -3.60 12.86
CA ILE A 126 8.05 -3.94 14.28
C ILE A 126 7.55 -5.37 14.43
N LYS A 127 8.28 -6.19 15.20
CA LYS A 127 7.81 -7.51 15.60
C LYS A 127 6.91 -7.42 16.83
N LEU A 128 5.65 -7.88 16.68
CA LEU A 128 4.64 -7.90 17.74
C LEU A 128 4.25 -9.35 18.05
N GLY A 129 5.05 -10.02 18.88
CA GLY A 129 4.92 -11.44 19.18
C GLY A 129 5.27 -12.29 17.96
N ASP A 130 4.26 -12.91 17.36
CA ASP A 130 4.37 -13.79 16.20
C ASP A 130 3.94 -13.13 14.87
N ILE A 131 3.53 -11.87 14.90
CA ILE A 131 3.20 -11.06 13.71
C ILE A 131 4.15 -9.86 13.59
N PHE A 132 4.06 -9.18 12.46
CA PHE A 132 4.83 -7.98 12.16
C PHE A 132 3.89 -6.83 11.82
N ALA A 133 4.31 -5.62 12.16
CA ALA A 133 3.65 -4.37 11.82
C ALA A 133 4.65 -3.51 11.04
N GLN A 134 4.40 -3.30 9.76
CA GLN A 134 5.07 -2.28 8.96
C GLN A 134 4.29 -0.98 9.13
N LEU A 135 4.93 0.04 9.68
CA LEU A 135 4.36 1.38 9.73
C LEU A 135 4.58 2.08 8.40
N SER A 136 3.72 3.02 8.05
CA SER A 136 3.98 3.99 6.98
C SER A 136 3.88 5.38 7.59
N LEU A 137 5.01 6.07 7.66
CA LEU A 137 5.15 7.37 8.31
C LEU A 137 5.12 8.45 7.23
N ASP A 138 4.28 9.47 7.42
CA ASP A 138 4.30 10.67 6.58
C ASP A 138 5.43 11.57 7.08
N LYS A 139 6.53 11.62 6.32
CA LYS A 139 7.74 12.38 6.68
C LYS A 139 7.53 13.89 6.75
N PHE A 140 6.50 14.41 6.07
CA PHE A 140 6.21 15.84 6.06
C PHE A 140 5.40 16.26 7.30
N THR A 141 4.52 15.39 7.79
CA THR A 141 3.71 15.66 8.98
C THR A 141 4.32 15.11 10.27
N GLY A 142 5.24 14.15 10.16
CA GLY A 142 5.81 13.45 11.32
C GLY A 142 4.80 12.55 12.03
N THR A 143 3.87 11.94 11.28
CA THR A 143 2.79 11.11 11.84
C THR A 143 2.62 9.76 11.16
N LEU A 144 2.03 8.79 11.85
CA LEU A 144 1.64 7.49 11.29
C LEU A 144 0.49 7.65 10.28
N SER A 145 0.76 7.43 8.99
CA SER A 145 -0.23 7.51 7.91
C SER A 145 -1.09 6.25 7.81
N SER A 146 -0.44 5.08 7.80
CA SER A 146 -1.08 3.78 7.71
C SER A 146 -0.21 2.69 8.35
N ILE A 147 -0.76 1.49 8.48
CA ILE A 147 -0.10 0.33 9.07
C ILE A 147 -0.47 -0.95 8.33
N ARG A 148 0.51 -1.82 8.11
CA ARG A 148 0.31 -3.16 7.56
C ARG A 148 0.75 -4.22 8.56
N PHE A 149 -0.20 -5.01 9.04
CA PHE A 149 0.07 -6.22 9.83
C PHE A 149 0.26 -7.42 8.93
N MET A 150 1.22 -8.29 9.25
CA MET A 150 1.56 -9.47 8.45
C MET A 150 1.90 -10.66 9.35
N ASN A 151 1.53 -11.87 8.93
CA ASN A 151 2.15 -13.07 9.44
C ASN A 151 3.57 -13.26 8.83
N LYS A 152 4.32 -14.24 9.34
CA LYS A 152 5.69 -14.54 8.87
C LYS A 152 5.75 -14.85 7.37
N GLU A 153 4.87 -15.71 6.89
CA GLU A 153 4.88 -16.16 5.50
C GLU A 153 4.63 -15.01 4.53
N THR A 154 3.64 -14.15 4.83
CA THR A 154 3.31 -12.99 4.01
C THR A 154 4.49 -12.02 3.95
N LEU A 155 5.15 -11.74 5.08
CA LEU A 155 6.34 -10.90 5.11
C LEU A 155 7.47 -11.46 4.22
N ILE A 156 7.70 -12.78 4.27
CA ILE A 156 8.71 -13.47 3.45
C ILE A 156 8.35 -13.47 1.96
N LYS A 157 7.07 -13.63 1.60
CA LYS A 157 6.60 -13.55 0.22
C LYS A 157 6.70 -12.13 -0.34
N GLN A 158 6.31 -11.13 0.45
CA GLN A 158 6.30 -9.72 0.04
C GLN A 158 7.69 -9.10 -0.08
N ARG A 159 8.61 -9.44 0.82
CA ARG A 159 9.99 -8.90 0.87
C ARG A 159 10.06 -7.37 0.74
N PRO A 160 9.42 -6.64 1.67
CA PRO A 160 9.41 -5.18 1.60
C PRO A 160 10.76 -4.50 1.84
N TYR A 161 11.77 -5.26 2.31
CA TYR A 161 13.12 -4.79 2.63
C TYR A 161 14.16 -5.74 2.05
N GLU A 162 15.43 -5.31 2.07
CA GLU A 162 16.55 -6.21 1.78
C GLU A 162 16.52 -7.42 2.72
N MET A 163 16.81 -8.60 2.18
CA MET A 163 16.66 -9.85 2.91
C MET A 163 17.74 -10.85 2.54
N VAL A 164 18.47 -11.31 3.54
CA VAL A 164 19.36 -12.48 3.45
C VAL A 164 18.63 -13.70 4.00
N TYR A 165 18.79 -14.86 3.37
CA TYR A 165 18.14 -16.08 3.84
C TYR A 165 19.06 -17.31 3.75
N ARG A 166 18.75 -18.31 4.57
CA ARG A 166 19.30 -19.66 4.52
C ARG A 166 18.18 -20.69 4.52
N GLY A 167 18.23 -21.62 3.57
CA GLY A 167 17.20 -22.64 3.37
C GLY A 167 16.38 -22.39 2.12
N GLU A 168 15.17 -22.95 2.07
CA GLU A 168 14.25 -22.77 0.96
C GLU A 168 13.62 -21.38 0.98
N LEU A 169 13.60 -20.70 -0.17
CA LEU A 169 13.00 -19.39 -0.33
C LEU A 169 11.54 -19.51 -0.77
N ILE A 170 10.61 -19.16 0.11
CA ILE A 170 9.19 -19.12 -0.23
C ILE A 170 8.91 -17.88 -1.08
N LYS A 171 8.25 -18.09 -2.23
CA LYS A 171 7.82 -17.07 -3.18
C LYS A 171 6.31 -17.19 -3.39
N PRO A 172 5.61 -16.08 -3.68
CA PRO A 172 4.24 -16.17 -4.18
C PRO A 172 4.22 -16.86 -5.55
N LYS A 173 3.05 -17.35 -5.96
CA LYS A 173 2.85 -17.83 -7.33
C LYS A 173 2.88 -16.64 -8.28
N GLU A 174 3.64 -16.77 -9.36
CA GLU A 174 3.67 -15.77 -10.42
C GLU A 174 2.31 -15.75 -11.13
N PRO A 175 1.59 -14.60 -11.17
CA PRO A 175 0.34 -14.50 -11.89
C PRO A 175 0.54 -14.61 -13.40
N ASP A 176 -0.38 -15.30 -14.10
CA ASP A 176 -0.48 -15.22 -15.56
C ASP A 176 -1.16 -13.90 -16.01
N ASP A 177 -1.21 -13.66 -17.33
CA ASP A 177 -1.77 -12.42 -17.89
C ASP A 177 -3.24 -12.18 -17.50
N ALA A 178 -4.03 -13.26 -17.41
CA ALA A 178 -5.44 -13.15 -17.02
C ALA A 178 -5.58 -12.79 -15.54
N GLN A 179 -4.72 -13.36 -14.70
CA GLN A 179 -4.65 -13.02 -13.27
C GLN A 179 -4.15 -11.59 -13.07
N TRP A 180 -3.15 -11.14 -13.83
CA TRP A 180 -2.66 -9.76 -13.77
C TRP A 180 -3.76 -8.75 -14.07
N ASN A 181 -4.57 -8.96 -15.11
CA ASN A 181 -5.70 -8.07 -15.44
C ASN A 181 -6.68 -7.89 -14.26
N VAL A 182 -6.93 -8.96 -13.49
CA VAL A 182 -7.80 -8.90 -12.30
C VAL A 182 -7.10 -8.17 -11.14
N ILE A 183 -5.81 -8.44 -10.91
CA ILE A 183 -5.00 -7.78 -9.88
C ILE A 183 -4.90 -6.28 -10.14
N GLU A 184 -4.64 -5.87 -11.38
CA GLU A 184 -4.51 -4.48 -11.84
C GLU A 184 -5.78 -3.68 -11.52
N LYS A 185 -6.96 -4.17 -11.92
CA LYS A 185 -8.25 -3.53 -11.64
C LYS A 185 -8.52 -3.36 -10.14
N GLY A 186 -8.17 -4.37 -9.34
CA GLY A 186 -8.26 -4.28 -7.89
C GLY A 186 -7.32 -3.21 -7.32
N SER A 187 -6.09 -3.15 -7.84
CA SER A 187 -5.09 -2.16 -7.45
C SER A 187 -5.50 -0.73 -7.81
N GLU A 188 -6.10 -0.51 -8.99
CA GLU A 188 -6.64 0.78 -9.41
C GLU A 188 -7.67 1.33 -8.41
N GLN A 189 -8.63 0.49 -8.02
CA GLN A 189 -9.67 0.86 -7.07
C GLN A 189 -9.13 1.07 -5.65
N GLN A 190 -8.16 0.26 -5.22
CA GLN A 190 -7.48 0.50 -3.94
C GLN A 190 -6.75 1.85 -3.94
N ILE A 191 -5.99 2.17 -4.98
CA ILE A 191 -5.27 3.46 -5.08
C ILE A 191 -6.26 4.63 -5.07
N PHE A 192 -7.38 4.52 -5.79
CA PHE A 192 -8.44 5.53 -5.79
C PHE A 192 -9.04 5.74 -4.38
N ASP A 193 -9.46 4.65 -3.72
CA ASP A 193 -10.03 4.67 -2.37
C ASP A 193 -9.04 5.34 -1.38
N LEU A 194 -7.78 4.90 -1.39
CA LEU A 194 -6.73 5.39 -0.49
C LEU A 194 -6.38 6.86 -0.74
N THR A 195 -6.37 7.29 -2.00
CA THR A 195 -6.14 8.69 -2.35
C THR A 195 -7.23 9.59 -1.77
N ASN A 196 -8.49 9.17 -1.86
CA ASN A 196 -9.60 9.92 -1.29
C ASN A 196 -9.58 9.96 0.25
N ILE A 197 -9.17 8.87 0.91
CA ILE A 197 -8.97 8.85 2.37
C ILE A 197 -7.90 9.84 2.80
N ILE A 198 -6.77 9.90 2.06
CA ILE A 198 -5.71 10.88 2.31
C ILE A 198 -6.27 12.30 2.10
N ARG A 199 -6.95 12.57 0.99
CA ARG A 199 -7.54 13.88 0.72
C ARG A 199 -8.51 14.33 1.82
N GLU A 200 -9.41 13.45 2.26
CA GLU A 200 -10.33 13.74 3.38
C GLU A 200 -9.56 14.07 4.67
N ARG A 201 -8.48 13.34 4.96
CA ARG A 201 -7.60 13.61 6.12
C ARG A 201 -6.98 15.01 6.08
N PHE A 202 -6.67 15.51 4.88
CA PHE A 202 -6.19 16.88 4.64
C PHE A 202 -7.32 17.90 4.40
N LYS A 203 -8.58 17.53 4.69
CA LYS A 203 -9.77 18.38 4.54
C LYS A 203 -9.99 18.87 3.10
N LEU A 204 -9.66 18.03 2.13
CA LEU A 204 -9.88 18.25 0.71
C LEU A 204 -11.11 17.48 0.24
N ASN A 205 -11.72 17.95 -0.85
CA ASN A 205 -12.82 17.24 -1.50
C ASN A 205 -12.32 15.91 -2.08
N LYS A 206 -13.17 14.89 -2.01
CA LYS A 206 -12.95 13.63 -2.71
C LYS A 206 -12.98 13.86 -4.21
N LEU A 207 -12.14 13.13 -4.91
CA LEU A 207 -12.10 13.07 -6.36
C LEU A 207 -13.12 12.04 -6.85
N GLU A 208 -13.78 12.37 -7.94
CA GLU A 208 -14.67 11.46 -8.65
C GLU A 208 -13.87 10.58 -9.60
N TRP A 209 -14.26 9.31 -9.74
CA TRP A 209 -13.61 8.40 -10.69
C TRP A 209 -13.96 8.81 -12.12
N ASP A 210 -12.97 9.01 -12.97
CA ASP A 210 -13.17 9.22 -14.41
C ASP A 210 -12.58 8.08 -15.23
N SER A 211 -13.46 7.32 -15.90
CA SER A 211 -13.06 6.10 -16.63
C SER A 211 -12.22 6.40 -17.88
N ASN A 212 -12.43 7.55 -18.54
CA ASN A 212 -11.62 7.92 -19.70
C ASN A 212 -10.22 8.30 -19.25
N VAL A 213 -10.10 9.04 -18.14
CA VAL A 213 -8.81 9.38 -17.54
C VAL A 213 -8.08 8.13 -17.04
N ALA A 214 -8.81 7.17 -16.45
CA ALA A 214 -8.26 5.90 -16.00
C ALA A 214 -7.70 5.08 -17.17
N GLN A 215 -8.41 5.05 -18.30
CA GLN A 215 -7.94 4.37 -19.51
C GLN A 215 -6.63 4.98 -20.05
N VAL A 216 -6.49 6.31 -19.99
CA VAL A 216 -5.24 7.01 -20.36
C VAL A 216 -4.11 6.65 -19.39
N ALA A 217 -4.40 6.63 -18.08
CA ALA A 217 -3.43 6.23 -17.07
C ALA A 217 -2.96 4.77 -17.26
N TYR A 218 -3.89 3.86 -17.59
CA TYR A 218 -3.58 2.45 -17.83
C TYR A 218 -2.66 2.30 -19.05
N GLN A 219 -3.00 2.98 -20.14
CA GLN A 219 -2.17 2.98 -21.35
C GLN A 219 -0.76 3.52 -21.10
N HIS A 220 -0.61 4.52 -20.23
CA HIS A 220 0.71 5.05 -19.87
C HIS A 220 1.51 4.07 -19.02
N SER A 221 0.87 3.40 -18.05
CA SER A 221 1.52 2.31 -17.30
C SER A 221 1.95 1.14 -18.20
N GLU A 222 1.10 0.75 -19.15
CA GLU A 222 1.40 -0.28 -20.13
C GLU A 222 2.56 0.13 -21.06
N ASP A 223 2.58 1.38 -21.52
CA ASP A 223 3.64 1.92 -22.37
C ASP A 223 4.99 1.94 -21.65
N MET A 224 5.05 2.48 -20.42
CA MET A 224 6.25 2.45 -19.58
C MET A 224 6.77 1.03 -19.35
N PHE A 225 5.86 0.08 -19.13
CA PHE A 225 6.22 -1.32 -18.97
C PHE A 225 6.78 -1.93 -20.26
N LYS A 226 6.07 -1.80 -21.39
CA LYS A 226 6.45 -2.47 -22.65
C LYS A 226 7.70 -1.87 -23.28
N GLU A 227 7.84 -0.55 -23.23
CA GLU A 227 8.95 0.18 -23.84
C GLU A 227 10.13 0.39 -22.87
N GLN A 228 10.04 -0.16 -21.64
CA GLN A 228 11.13 -0.19 -20.65
C GLN A 228 11.68 1.20 -20.30
N TYR A 229 10.79 2.17 -20.09
CA TYR A 229 11.14 3.51 -19.62
C TYR A 229 10.30 3.90 -18.40
N PHE A 230 10.70 4.97 -17.71
CA PHE A 230 9.94 5.54 -16.60
C PHE A 230 10.00 7.06 -16.66
N SER A 231 8.94 7.68 -17.21
CA SER A 231 8.86 9.12 -17.44
C SER A 231 7.41 9.59 -17.55
N HIS A 232 7.18 10.86 -17.25
CA HIS A 232 5.90 11.54 -17.53
C HIS A 232 5.65 11.74 -19.04
N GLU A 233 6.71 11.71 -19.84
CA GLU A 233 6.67 11.86 -21.29
C GLU A 233 6.89 10.51 -21.97
N SER A 234 5.91 10.08 -22.76
CA SER A 234 6.03 8.91 -23.62
C SER A 234 6.80 9.28 -24.89
N PRO A 235 7.83 8.51 -25.28
CA PRO A 235 8.50 8.68 -26.57
C PRO A 235 7.56 8.57 -27.78
N LYS A 236 6.41 7.89 -27.61
CA LYS A 236 5.44 7.62 -28.68
C LYS A 236 4.19 8.50 -28.58
N TYR A 237 3.70 8.73 -27.37
CA TYR A 237 2.39 9.37 -27.13
C TYR A 237 2.50 10.78 -26.54
N GLY A 238 3.73 11.27 -26.30
CA GLY A 238 3.97 12.60 -25.74
C GLY A 238 3.69 12.69 -24.24
N ASP A 239 3.53 13.91 -23.74
CA ASP A 239 3.24 14.22 -22.35
C ASP A 239 1.78 13.93 -21.95
N LEU A 240 1.43 14.15 -20.68
CA LEU A 240 0.08 13.96 -20.16
C LEU A 240 -0.97 14.74 -20.96
N ALA A 241 -0.66 16.00 -21.32
CA ALA A 241 -1.59 16.84 -22.05
C ALA A 241 -1.91 16.24 -23.42
N LYS A 242 -0.88 15.74 -24.13
CA LYS A 242 -1.06 15.07 -25.42
C LYS A 242 -1.84 13.77 -25.31
N ARG A 243 -1.57 12.97 -24.27
CA ARG A 243 -2.31 11.73 -24.00
C ARG A 243 -3.79 12.00 -23.69
N LEU A 244 -4.10 13.00 -22.87
CA LEU A 244 -5.48 13.41 -22.57
C LEU A 244 -6.21 14.00 -23.79
N GLU A 245 -5.53 14.84 -24.58
CA GLU A 245 -6.06 15.41 -25.83
C GLU A 245 -6.43 14.30 -26.82
N THR A 246 -5.55 13.31 -27.01
CA THR A 246 -5.76 12.18 -27.92
C THR A 246 -6.98 11.35 -27.49
N ALA A 247 -7.21 11.23 -26.18
CA ALA A 247 -8.38 10.58 -25.61
C ALA A 247 -9.64 11.47 -25.57
N HIS A 248 -9.58 12.69 -26.13
CA HIS A 248 -10.67 13.67 -26.14
C HIS A 248 -11.17 14.04 -24.73
N VAL A 249 -10.26 14.05 -23.73
CA VAL A 249 -10.57 14.47 -22.35
C VAL A 249 -10.37 15.98 -22.21
N PHE A 250 -11.44 16.69 -21.85
CA PHE A 250 -11.41 18.14 -21.63
C PHE A 250 -11.22 18.46 -20.14
N TYR A 251 -10.25 19.32 -19.83
CA TYR A 251 -9.88 19.69 -18.46
C TYR A 251 -9.35 21.13 -18.40
N GLN A 252 -9.35 21.72 -17.20
CA GLN A 252 -8.77 23.04 -16.93
C GLN A 252 -7.38 22.93 -16.30
N LEU A 253 -7.20 21.93 -15.44
CA LEU A 253 -5.95 21.58 -14.79
C LEU A 253 -5.75 20.07 -14.90
N ALA A 254 -4.51 19.61 -15.10
CA ALA A 254 -4.15 18.20 -15.05
C ALA A 254 -2.85 17.98 -14.27
N GLY A 255 -2.71 16.81 -13.66
CA GLY A 255 -1.50 16.38 -12.98
C GLY A 255 -1.34 14.87 -13.05
N GLU A 256 -0.11 14.38 -12.90
CA GLU A 256 0.18 12.96 -12.96
C GLU A 256 1.12 12.55 -11.82
N ASN A 257 0.85 11.40 -11.23
CA ASN A 257 1.82 10.65 -10.43
C ASN A 257 2.12 9.32 -11.11
N ILE A 258 3.40 8.94 -11.20
CA ILE A 258 3.83 7.64 -11.69
C ILE A 258 4.65 6.91 -10.62
N ALA A 259 4.53 5.59 -10.57
CA ALA A 259 5.32 4.73 -9.70
C ALA A 259 5.59 3.41 -10.41
N ALA A 260 6.73 2.78 -10.11
CA ALA A 260 7.09 1.48 -10.65
C ALA A 260 7.70 0.59 -9.56
N GLN A 261 7.49 -0.72 -9.68
CA GLN A 261 8.12 -1.76 -8.85
C GLN A 261 7.80 -1.70 -7.35
N TYR A 262 6.81 -0.90 -6.94
CA TYR A 262 6.25 -0.95 -5.59
C TYR A 262 5.60 -2.31 -5.32
N LEU A 263 5.56 -2.68 -4.04
CA LEU A 263 4.97 -3.92 -3.55
C LEU A 263 3.53 -4.13 -4.06
N ASP A 264 2.68 -3.13 -3.84
CA ASP A 264 1.28 -3.10 -4.24
C ASP A 264 0.79 -1.64 -4.30
N GLY A 265 -0.46 -1.44 -4.74
CA GLY A 265 -1.10 -0.12 -4.79
C GLY A 265 -1.03 0.69 -3.49
N PRO A 266 -1.37 0.12 -2.31
CA PRO A 266 -1.20 0.83 -1.04
C PRO A 266 0.23 1.31 -0.77
N ALA A 267 1.25 0.51 -1.12
CA ALA A 267 2.64 0.95 -0.99
C ALA A 267 3.00 2.09 -1.96
N ALA A 268 2.48 2.06 -3.20
CA ALA A 268 2.67 3.15 -4.16
C ALA A 268 2.06 4.47 -3.67
N VAL A 269 0.86 4.42 -3.07
CA VAL A 269 0.20 5.60 -2.49
C VAL A 269 1.00 6.23 -1.36
N GLU A 270 1.52 5.42 -0.43
CA GLU A 270 2.40 5.92 0.63
C GLU A 270 3.74 6.46 0.08
N GLY A 271 4.23 5.88 -1.01
CA GLY A 271 5.39 6.39 -1.76
C GLY A 271 5.16 7.77 -2.34
N TRP A 272 4.04 7.98 -3.04
CA TRP A 272 3.64 9.29 -3.55
C TRP A 272 3.43 10.31 -2.43
N LEU A 273 2.78 9.91 -1.33
CA LEU A 273 2.56 10.78 -0.17
C LEU A 273 3.88 11.29 0.43
N ASN A 274 4.94 10.47 0.39
CA ASN A 274 6.27 10.78 0.89
C ASN A 274 7.24 11.39 -0.16
N SER A 275 6.74 11.77 -1.34
CA SER A 275 7.51 12.48 -2.36
C SER A 275 6.94 13.88 -2.57
N GLU A 276 7.77 14.93 -2.48
CA GLU A 276 7.27 16.31 -2.47
C GLU A 276 6.50 16.66 -3.76
N GLY A 277 7.03 16.26 -4.93
CA GLY A 277 6.38 16.47 -6.22
C GLY A 277 5.03 15.75 -6.30
N HIS A 278 5.01 14.45 -6.01
CA HIS A 278 3.79 13.64 -6.10
C HIS A 278 2.73 14.02 -5.05
N ARG A 279 3.17 14.45 -3.86
CA ARG A 279 2.31 14.95 -2.79
C ARG A 279 1.57 16.21 -3.20
N LYS A 280 2.20 17.11 -3.97
CA LYS A 280 1.52 18.29 -4.50
C LYS A 280 0.32 17.88 -5.34
N SER A 281 0.46 16.90 -6.25
CA SER A 281 -0.67 16.37 -7.03
C SER A 281 -1.76 15.75 -6.15
N LEU A 282 -1.39 14.89 -5.18
CA LEU A 282 -2.35 14.25 -4.26
C LEU A 282 -3.19 15.26 -3.49
N LEU A 283 -2.59 16.39 -3.09
CA LEU A 283 -3.18 17.40 -2.20
C LEU A 283 -3.60 18.68 -2.93
N GLU A 284 -3.56 18.71 -4.26
CA GLU A 284 -4.02 19.85 -5.03
C GLU A 284 -5.55 20.00 -4.93
N LYS A 285 -5.99 21.22 -4.64
CA LYS A 285 -7.40 21.57 -4.38
C LYS A 285 -8.21 21.68 -5.66
N GLY A 286 -7.61 22.09 -6.77
CA GLY A 286 -8.29 22.28 -8.05
C GLY A 286 -8.79 20.98 -8.68
N PHE A 287 -8.18 19.84 -8.36
CA PHE A 287 -8.61 18.56 -8.93
C PHE A 287 -9.98 18.14 -8.42
N THR A 288 -10.78 17.64 -9.36
CA THR A 288 -12.16 17.16 -9.14
C THR A 288 -12.30 15.69 -9.49
N HIS A 289 -11.47 15.17 -10.40
CA HIS A 289 -11.53 13.79 -10.85
C HIS A 289 -10.16 13.12 -10.82
N LEU A 290 -10.18 11.80 -10.73
CA LEU A 290 -9.01 10.93 -10.75
C LEU A 290 -9.30 9.72 -11.64
N GLY A 291 -8.38 9.42 -12.54
CA GLY A 291 -8.26 8.11 -13.17
C GLY A 291 -6.99 7.43 -12.68
N VAL A 292 -7.10 6.17 -12.29
CA VAL A 292 -5.93 5.34 -11.95
C VAL A 292 -5.80 4.24 -12.97
N GLY A 293 -4.58 4.00 -13.43
CA GLY A 293 -4.25 2.88 -14.29
C GLY A 293 -3.09 2.08 -13.72
N VAL A 294 -3.18 0.77 -13.81
CA VAL A 294 -2.12 -0.13 -13.36
C VAL A 294 -1.85 -1.17 -14.44
N TYR A 295 -0.57 -1.37 -14.78
CA TYR A 295 -0.13 -2.46 -15.63
C TYR A 295 1.06 -3.16 -14.97
N GLN A 296 0.87 -4.43 -14.58
CA GLN A 296 1.75 -5.17 -13.68
C GLN A 296 2.13 -4.36 -12.43
N LYS A 297 3.38 -3.91 -12.34
CA LYS A 297 3.91 -3.08 -11.23
C LYS A 297 4.21 -1.65 -11.65
N TYR A 298 3.56 -1.15 -12.69
CA TYR A 298 3.56 0.25 -13.07
C TYR A 298 2.20 0.84 -12.71
N TYR A 299 2.22 1.99 -12.03
CA TYR A 299 1.05 2.63 -11.48
C TYR A 299 1.04 4.09 -11.94
N THR A 300 -0.11 4.56 -12.43
CA THR A 300 -0.31 5.95 -12.86
C THR A 300 -1.58 6.52 -12.23
N GLN A 301 -1.48 7.70 -11.63
CA GLN A 301 -2.63 8.52 -11.24
C GLN A 301 -2.69 9.74 -12.15
N ASN A 302 -3.78 9.91 -12.88
CA ASN A 302 -4.05 11.12 -13.65
C ASN A 302 -5.19 11.90 -13.00
N PHE A 303 -4.86 13.10 -12.55
CA PHE A 303 -5.78 14.02 -11.89
C PHE A 303 -6.24 15.07 -12.89
N ILE A 304 -7.52 15.44 -12.85
CA ILE A 304 -8.03 16.56 -13.64
C ILE A 304 -8.98 17.46 -12.85
N GLU A 305 -9.01 18.73 -13.21
CA GLU A 305 -10.15 19.61 -13.01
C GLU A 305 -11.05 19.50 -14.24
N LYS A 306 -12.20 18.84 -14.10
CA LYS A 306 -13.09 18.57 -15.23
C LYS A 306 -13.79 19.85 -15.65
N SER A 307 -13.61 20.21 -16.92
CA SER A 307 -14.37 21.30 -17.53
C SER A 307 -15.66 20.73 -18.10
N TRP A 308 -16.81 21.28 -17.71
CA TRP A 308 -18.05 21.02 -18.42
C TRP A 308 -18.01 21.78 -19.76
N LYS A 309 -18.25 21.08 -20.87
CA LYS A 309 -18.55 21.72 -22.16
C LYS A 309 -19.94 22.36 -22.10
#